data_AF-A0AAD8R5H9-F1
#
_entry.id   AF-A0AAD8R5H9-F1
#
_cell.length_a   1.000
_cell.length_b   1.000
_cell.length_c   1.000
_cell.angle_alpha   90.00
_cell.angle_beta   90.00
_cell.angle_gamma   90.00
#
_symmetry.space_group_name_H-M   'P 1'
#
loop_
_entity.id
_entity.type
_entity.pdbx_description
1 polymer ?
#
loop_
_entity_poly.entity_id
_entity_poly.type
_entity_poly.pdbx_seq_one_letter_code
_entity_poly.pdbx_strand_id
1 'polypeptide(L)'
;MMDTARRVDNTLQPITDANVNVMASPLAMGSGHVDPNSAMDPGLVFDVGPRDFVALLCSVRYTENQIAGDFQLRQPDLVKRRELFVFHRDLRRQRHLWGNALQEDGDQRWSRHGFTYHTSWSSPSNVVVSVTP
;
A
#
# COMPACT_ATOMS: atom_id res chain seq x y z
N MET A 1 2.57 -12.05 5.79
CA MET A 1 2.63 -10.89 4.87
C MET A 1 1.26 -10.23 4.83
N MET A 2 1.13 -9.00 4.31
CA MET A 2 -0.12 -8.23 4.38
C MET A 2 -1.24 -8.79 3.48
N ASP A 3 -0.97 -9.00 2.20
CA ASP A 3 -2.01 -9.39 1.21
C ASP A 3 -2.55 -10.81 1.43
N THR A 4 -1.78 -11.64 2.12
CA THR A 4 -2.15 -13.02 2.48
C THR A 4 -2.60 -13.17 3.93
N ALA A 5 -2.72 -12.06 4.66
CA ALA A 5 -3.11 -12.08 6.07
C ALA A 5 -4.57 -12.52 6.27
N ARG A 6 -4.82 -13.22 7.37
CA ARG A 6 -6.15 -13.68 7.76
C ARG A 6 -6.85 -12.65 8.65
N ARG A 7 -8.08 -12.30 8.29
CA ARG A 7 -8.93 -11.39 9.07
C ARG A 7 -9.86 -12.12 10.05
N VAL A 8 -9.72 -13.44 10.15
CA VAL A 8 -10.52 -14.32 11.01
C VAL A 8 -9.64 -15.04 12.03
N ASP A 9 -10.24 -15.37 13.17
CA ASP A 9 -9.63 -16.14 14.24
C ASP A 9 -9.77 -17.66 14.02
N ASN A 10 -9.36 -18.45 15.03
CA ASN A 10 -9.46 -19.91 15.01
C ASN A 10 -10.89 -20.46 15.08
N THR A 11 -11.88 -19.61 15.39
CA THR A 11 -13.31 -19.93 15.34
C THR A 11 -13.96 -19.53 14.01
N LEU A 12 -13.15 -19.06 13.05
CA LEU A 12 -13.59 -18.50 11.76
C LEU A 12 -14.46 -17.25 11.91
N GLN A 13 -14.39 -16.58 13.06
CA GLN A 13 -15.05 -15.30 13.29
C GLN A 13 -14.08 -14.15 13.02
N PRO A 14 -14.58 -12.94 12.69
CA PRO A 14 -13.73 -11.77 12.56
C PRO A 14 -12.91 -11.53 13.83
N ILE A 15 -11.61 -11.27 13.68
CA ILE A 15 -10.73 -10.96 14.82
C ILE A 15 -11.31 -9.78 15.59
N THR A 16 -11.38 -9.88 16.91
CA THR A 16 -11.91 -8.83 17.81
C THR A 16 -10.79 -8.06 18.50
N ASP A 17 -10.99 -6.77 18.73
CA ASP A 17 -10.12 -5.96 19.57
C ASP A 17 -10.40 -6.26 21.05
N ALA A 18 -9.36 -6.68 21.78
CA ALA A 18 -9.46 -7.11 23.17
C ALA A 18 -9.90 -6.01 24.15
N ASN A 19 -9.70 -4.73 23.81
CA ASN A 19 -10.05 -3.62 24.71
C ASN A 19 -11.54 -3.24 24.63
N VAL A 20 -12.13 -3.38 23.44
CA VAL A 20 -13.49 -2.90 23.14
C VAL A 20 -14.46 -4.03 22.79
N ASN A 21 -13.98 -5.27 22.66
CA ASN A 21 -14.76 -6.47 22.32
C ASN A 21 -15.64 -6.31 21.06
N VAL A 22 -15.15 -5.55 20.08
CA VAL A 22 -15.76 -5.42 18.74
C VAL A 22 -14.78 -5.88 17.67
N MET A 23 -15.26 -6.06 16.43
CA MET A 23 -14.40 -6.38 15.29
C MET A 23 -13.20 -5.44 15.22
N ALA A 24 -12.00 -6.00 15.18
CA ALA A 24 -10.77 -5.24 15.12
C ALA A 24 -10.72 -4.43 13.82
N SER A 25 -10.49 -3.13 13.97
CA SER A 25 -10.33 -2.24 12.83
C SER A 25 -8.97 -2.47 12.16
N PRO A 26 -8.80 -2.10 10.87
CA PRO A 26 -7.48 -2.14 10.23
C PRO A 26 -6.40 -1.33 10.96
N LEU A 27 -6.78 -0.36 11.81
CA LEU A 27 -5.84 0.37 12.65
C LEU A 27 -5.31 -0.48 13.81
N ALA A 28 -6.09 -1.44 14.30
CA ALA A 28 -5.71 -2.33 15.40
C ALA A 28 -4.94 -3.57 14.91
N MET A 29 -5.29 -4.11 13.74
CA MET A 29 -4.75 -5.40 13.24
C MET A 29 -4.04 -5.31 11.88
N GLY A 30 -3.96 -4.13 11.26
CA GLY A 30 -3.46 -3.98 9.89
C GLY A 30 -4.32 -4.78 8.90
N SER A 31 -3.65 -5.58 8.06
CA SER A 31 -4.31 -6.48 7.11
C SER A 31 -4.82 -7.78 7.74
N GLY A 32 -4.40 -8.09 8.97
CA GLY A 32 -4.82 -9.26 9.74
C GLY A 32 -3.69 -10.07 10.38
N HIS A 33 -4.02 -11.26 10.87
CA HIS A 33 -3.06 -12.21 11.42
C HIS A 33 -2.21 -12.84 10.30
N VAL A 34 -0.92 -13.05 10.58
CA VAL A 34 0.01 -13.59 9.59
C VAL A 34 -0.35 -15.03 9.20
N ASP A 35 -0.36 -15.31 7.90
CA ASP A 35 -0.38 -16.68 7.37
C ASP A 35 0.94 -16.94 6.62
N PRO A 36 1.91 -17.61 7.25
CA PRO A 36 3.22 -17.85 6.66
C PRO A 36 3.17 -18.74 5.42
N ASN A 37 2.27 -19.73 5.40
CA ASN A 37 2.17 -20.67 4.27
C ASN A 37 1.61 -19.97 3.05
N SER A 38 0.56 -19.17 3.21
CA SER A 38 -0.01 -18.38 2.12
C SER A 38 0.97 -17.29 1.65
N ALA A 39 1.79 -16.73 2.55
CA ALA A 39 2.79 -15.72 2.20
C ALA A 39 3.96 -16.25 1.34
N MET A 40 4.15 -17.56 1.22
CA MET A 40 5.22 -18.14 0.39
C MET A 40 4.95 -17.99 -1.11
N ASP A 41 3.68 -17.94 -1.54
CA ASP A 41 3.28 -17.70 -2.93
C ASP A 41 2.05 -16.77 -2.98
N PRO A 42 2.25 -15.45 -2.82
CA PRO A 42 1.15 -14.48 -2.71
C PRO A 42 0.45 -14.19 -4.05
N GLY A 43 1.00 -14.65 -5.18
CA GLY A 43 0.44 -14.45 -6.53
C GLY A 43 0.67 -13.04 -7.11
N LEU A 44 0.18 -12.00 -6.42
CA LEU A 44 0.37 -10.58 -6.73
C LEU A 44 1.12 -9.92 -5.56
N VAL A 45 2.11 -9.08 -5.85
CA VAL A 45 2.86 -8.35 -4.83
C VAL A 45 2.93 -6.89 -5.21
N PHE A 46 2.67 -5.99 -4.24
CA PHE A 46 2.95 -4.56 -4.37
C PHE A 46 4.41 -4.27 -3.99
N ASP A 47 5.30 -4.29 -4.97
CA ASP A 47 6.70 -3.85 -4.85
C ASP A 47 6.87 -2.32 -4.72
N VAL A 48 7.99 -1.89 -4.15
CA VAL A 48 8.32 -0.46 -3.98
C VAL A 48 9.83 -0.27 -3.94
N GLY A 49 10.34 0.65 -4.76
CA GLY A 49 11.75 1.00 -4.84
C GLY A 49 12.13 2.22 -4.00
N PRO A 50 13.45 2.48 -3.80
CA PRO A 50 13.92 3.69 -3.13
C PRO A 50 13.45 4.99 -3.79
N ARG A 51 13.26 4.98 -5.12
CA ARG A 51 12.76 6.14 -5.88
C ARG A 51 11.35 6.53 -5.49
N ASP A 52 10.50 5.54 -5.29
CA ASP A 52 9.15 5.76 -4.83
C ASP A 52 9.21 6.47 -3.49
N PHE A 53 9.95 5.94 -2.51
CA PHE A 53 10.07 6.55 -1.19
C PHE A 53 10.55 8.01 -1.23
N VAL A 54 11.51 8.34 -2.10
CA VAL A 54 11.92 9.74 -2.32
C VAL A 54 10.74 10.56 -2.84
N ALA A 55 9.99 10.05 -3.82
CA ALA A 55 8.79 10.72 -4.31
C ALA A 55 7.72 10.90 -3.22
N LEU A 56 7.59 9.98 -2.24
CA LEU A 56 6.69 10.14 -1.10
C LEU A 56 7.04 11.41 -0.36
N LEU A 57 8.31 11.49 0.03
CA LEU A 57 8.84 12.53 0.89
C LEU A 57 8.76 13.88 0.16
N CYS A 58 9.02 13.90 -1.14
CA CYS A 58 8.77 15.07 -1.98
C CYS A 58 7.29 15.50 -1.96
N SER A 59 6.33 14.56 -2.07
CA SER A 59 4.89 14.86 -2.07
C SER A 59 4.40 15.46 -0.75
N VAL A 60 5.01 15.06 0.37
CA VAL A 60 4.71 15.61 1.71
C VAL A 60 5.60 16.80 2.09
N ARG A 61 6.25 17.43 1.10
CA ARG A 61 7.06 18.67 1.22
C ARG A 61 8.29 18.55 2.12
N TYR A 62 8.95 17.40 2.17
CA TYR A 62 10.29 17.30 2.74
C TYR A 62 11.30 18.03 1.83
N THR A 63 12.27 18.67 2.45
CA THR A 63 13.37 19.35 1.73
C THR A 63 14.44 18.35 1.31
N GLU A 64 15.20 18.67 0.26
CA GLU A 64 16.29 17.82 -0.24
C GLU A 64 17.30 17.48 0.86
N ASN A 65 17.60 18.44 1.74
CA ASN A 65 18.50 18.24 2.87
C ASN A 65 17.93 17.27 3.91
N GLN A 66 16.61 17.26 4.13
CA GLN A 66 15.96 16.31 5.03
C GLN A 66 15.96 14.90 4.43
N ILE A 67 15.69 14.78 3.13
CA ILE A 67 15.67 13.49 2.42
C ILE A 67 17.09 12.90 2.33
N ALA A 68 18.08 13.72 1.99
CA ALA A 68 19.47 13.29 1.88
C ALA A 68 20.15 13.03 3.24
N GLY A 69 19.63 13.61 4.32
CA GLY A 69 20.08 13.32 5.67
C GLY A 69 19.53 11.99 6.22
N ASP A 70 18.28 11.67 5.87
CA ASP A 70 17.56 10.47 6.35
C ASP A 70 17.95 9.22 5.56
N PHE A 71 17.95 9.33 4.24
CA PHE A 71 18.54 8.33 3.37
C PHE A 71 19.96 8.80 3.09
N GLN A 72 20.98 8.10 3.57
CA GLN A 72 22.37 8.26 3.10
C GLN A 72 22.46 7.86 1.62
N LEU A 73 21.86 8.69 0.77
CA LEU A 73 21.73 8.50 -0.66
C LEU A 73 23.13 8.57 -1.22
N ARG A 74 23.71 7.41 -1.50
CA ARG A 74 24.88 7.28 -2.39
C ARG A 74 24.56 7.67 -3.85
N GLN A 75 23.32 8.05 -4.15
CA GLN A 75 22.85 8.40 -5.49
C GLN A 75 22.27 9.83 -5.51
N PRO A 76 23.05 10.83 -5.96
CA PRO A 76 22.60 12.24 -6.04
C PRO A 76 21.50 12.51 -7.08
N ASP A 77 21.19 11.52 -7.94
CA ASP A 77 20.28 11.70 -9.07
C ASP A 77 18.79 11.46 -8.74
N LEU A 78 18.47 10.95 -7.55
CA LEU A 78 17.09 10.57 -7.19
C LEU A 78 16.20 11.75 -6.76
N VAL A 79 16.77 12.90 -6.43
CA VAL A 79 16.05 14.05 -5.85
C VAL A 79 15.46 14.99 -6.92
N LYS A 80 15.85 14.84 -8.20
CA LYS A 80 15.59 15.86 -9.22
C LYS A 80 14.21 15.82 -9.89
N ARG A 81 13.34 14.85 -9.60
CA ARG A 81 12.00 14.81 -10.20
C ARG A 81 10.91 15.16 -9.20
N ARG A 82 10.39 16.38 -9.32
CA ARG A 82 9.09 16.76 -8.75
C ARG A 82 7.97 16.20 -9.63
N GLU A 83 7.81 14.90 -9.65
CA GLU A 83 6.62 14.28 -10.22
C GLU A 83 5.75 13.79 -9.06
N LEU A 84 4.45 14.06 -9.14
CA LEU A 84 3.48 13.55 -8.17
C LEU A 84 3.35 12.05 -8.43
N PHE A 85 4.03 11.22 -7.65
CA PHE A 85 3.82 9.77 -7.69
C PHE A 85 2.66 9.39 -6.76
N VAL A 86 1.75 8.58 -7.26
CA VAL A 86 0.69 7.96 -6.46
C VAL A 86 1.34 6.86 -5.63
N PHE A 87 1.37 7.09 -4.31
CA PHE A 87 1.78 6.06 -3.38
C PHE A 87 0.75 4.93 -3.34
N HIS A 88 1.20 3.70 -3.57
CA HIS A 88 0.46 2.49 -3.26
C HIS A 88 0.39 2.34 -1.73
N ARG A 89 -0.41 3.20 -1.08
CA ARG A 89 -0.65 3.15 0.36
C ARG A 89 -2.03 2.59 0.61
N ASP A 90 -2.07 1.39 1.19
CA ASP A 90 -3.32 0.67 1.47
C ASP A 90 -4.01 1.08 2.80
N LEU A 91 -3.74 2.28 3.35
CA LEU A 91 -4.47 2.75 4.55
C LEU A 91 -4.85 4.24 4.46
N ARG A 92 -6.17 4.45 4.54
CA ARG A 92 -6.92 5.69 4.35
C ARG A 92 -6.41 6.90 5.15
N ARG A 93 -5.83 7.87 4.45
CA ARG A 93 -5.96 9.32 4.73
C ARG A 93 -5.76 10.10 3.43
N GLN A 94 -6.83 10.29 2.68
CA GLN A 94 -6.83 11.23 1.54
C GLN A 94 -7.30 12.61 2.03
N ARG A 95 -6.38 13.57 2.08
CA ARG A 95 -6.71 14.99 1.98
C ARG A 95 -5.97 15.56 0.78
N HIS A 96 -6.75 15.85 -0.28
CA HIS A 96 -6.44 16.76 -1.38
C HIS A 96 -5.07 16.63 -2.07
N LEU A 97 -4.82 15.54 -2.80
CA LEU A 97 -3.79 15.51 -3.85
C LEU A 97 -4.33 14.71 -5.05
N TRP A 98 -5.24 15.33 -5.81
CA TRP A 98 -5.58 14.87 -7.15
C TRP A 98 -4.79 15.73 -8.13
N GLY A 99 -3.69 15.18 -8.65
CA GLY A 99 -2.97 15.70 -9.79
C GLY A 99 -2.93 14.60 -10.85
N ASN A 100 -3.21 14.98 -12.10
CA ASN A 100 -3.24 14.07 -13.23
C ASN A 100 -1.80 13.70 -13.59
N ALA A 101 -1.30 12.56 -13.12
CA ALA A 101 0.02 12.05 -13.50
C ALA A 101 -0.04 10.52 -13.58
N LEU A 102 -0.31 10.03 -14.80
CA LEU A 102 -0.01 8.66 -15.17
C LEU A 102 1.43 8.65 -15.71
N GLN A 103 2.36 8.17 -14.91
CA GLN A 103 3.65 7.69 -15.40
C GLN A 103 3.80 6.27 -14.87
N GLU A 104 3.34 5.30 -15.65
CA GLU A 104 3.67 3.90 -15.43
C GLU A 104 5.12 3.71 -15.88
N ASP A 105 6.03 3.56 -14.92
CA ASP A 105 7.40 3.11 -15.21
C ASP A 105 7.31 1.65 -15.64
N GLY A 106 7.55 1.40 -16.92
CA GLY A 106 7.20 0.18 -17.66
C GLY A 106 8.03 -1.07 -17.36
N ASP A 107 8.41 -1.31 -16.10
CA ASP A 107 9.20 -2.50 -15.71
C ASP A 107 8.76 -3.14 -14.39
N GLN A 108 7.53 -2.89 -13.96
CA GLN A 108 7.02 -3.45 -12.71
C GLN A 108 6.19 -4.71 -12.97
N ARG A 109 6.81 -5.88 -12.79
CA ARG A 109 6.16 -7.19 -12.91
C ARG A 109 5.40 -7.52 -11.61
N TRP A 110 4.30 -6.81 -11.36
CA TRP A 110 3.44 -7.03 -10.20
C TRP A 110 2.77 -8.43 -10.21
N SER A 111 2.59 -8.98 -11.41
CA SER A 111 1.76 -10.14 -11.72
C SER A 111 2.55 -11.27 -12.39
N ARG A 112 2.19 -12.53 -12.10
CA ARG A 112 2.66 -13.67 -12.91
C ARG A 112 2.13 -13.53 -14.34
N HIS A 113 3.02 -13.68 -15.33
CA HIS A 113 2.61 -13.68 -16.74
C HIS A 113 1.56 -14.77 -17.00
N GLY A 114 0.48 -14.41 -17.69
CA GLY A 114 -0.60 -15.33 -18.07
C GLY A 114 -1.77 -15.43 -17.10
N PHE A 115 -1.83 -14.58 -16.06
CA PHE A 115 -2.95 -14.53 -15.11
C PHE A 115 -3.79 -13.27 -15.29
N THR A 116 -5.12 -13.44 -15.21
CA THR A 116 -6.10 -12.34 -15.15
C THR A 116 -6.71 -12.33 -13.76
N TYR A 117 -6.70 -11.16 -13.12
CA TYR A 117 -7.25 -10.95 -11.78
C TYR A 117 -8.56 -10.19 -11.89
N HIS A 118 -9.57 -10.62 -11.12
CA HIS A 118 -10.83 -9.88 -10.96
C HIS A 118 -10.83 -9.19 -9.60
N THR A 119 -11.29 -7.94 -9.56
CA THR A 119 -11.38 -7.16 -8.32
C THR A 119 -12.75 -7.36 -7.67
N SER A 120 -12.77 -7.46 -6.34
CA SER A 120 -14.00 -7.50 -5.54
C SER A 120 -13.83 -6.59 -4.33
N TRP A 121 -14.88 -5.87 -3.93
CA TRP A 121 -14.81 -4.96 -2.80
C TRP A 121 -16.04 -5.05 -1.89
N SER A 122 -15.80 -4.82 -0.60
CA SER A 122 -16.84 -4.58 0.40
C SER A 122 -16.74 -3.14 0.87
N SER A 123 -17.80 -2.35 0.71
CA SER A 123 -17.80 -0.95 1.12
C SER A 123 -18.36 -0.76 2.53
N PRO A 124 -17.73 0.07 3.38
CA PRO A 124 -18.35 0.53 4.62
C PRO A 124 -19.66 1.29 4.37
N SER A 125 -20.50 1.37 5.39
CA SER A 125 -21.72 2.18 5.37
C SER A 125 -21.39 3.63 4.97
N ASN A 126 -22.14 4.16 4.00
CA ASN A 126 -22.02 5.53 3.47
C ASN A 126 -20.75 5.83 2.64
N VAL A 127 -20.06 4.80 2.14
CA VAL A 127 -18.95 4.98 1.19
C VAL A 127 -19.30 4.25 -0.12
N VAL A 128 -18.99 4.86 -1.26
CA VAL A 128 -19.02 4.19 -2.57
C VAL A 128 -17.58 3.98 -3.01
N VAL A 129 -17.25 2.73 -3.37
CA VAL A 129 -15.94 2.34 -3.91
C VAL A 129 -16.18 1.80 -5.31
N SER A 130 -15.35 2.24 -6.26
CA SER A 130 -15.35 1.77 -7.64
C SER A 130 -13.91 1.58 -8.09
N VAL A 131 -13.65 0.49 -8.82
CA VAL A 131 -12.35 0.22 -9.44
C VAL A 131 -12.53 0.19 -10.95
N THR A 132 -11.69 0.92 -11.66
CA THR A 132 -11.62 0.88 -13.13
C THR A 132 -10.34 0.16 -13.53
N PRO A 133 -10.40 -0.81 -14.46
CA PRO A 133 -9.21 -1.42 -15.05
C PRO A 133 -8.31 -0.41 -15.73
#